data_AF-A0A6V7NNP0-F1
#
_entry.id   AF-A0A6V7NNP0-F1
#
_cell.length_a   1.000
_cell.length_b   1.000
_cell.length_c   1.000
_cell.angle_alpha   90.00
_cell.angle_beta   90.00
_cell.angle_gamma   90.00
#
_symmetry.space_group_name_H-M   'P 1'
#
loop_
_entity.id
_entity.type
_entity.pdbx_description
1 polymer ?
#
loop_
_entity_poly.entity_id
_entity_poly.type
_entity_poly.pdbx_seq_one_letter_code
_entity_poly.pdbx_strand_id
1 'polypeptide(L)'
;MAPITTQMAPVAPLPISLPDRDIQAIVDAYREDPANPKYSFRHLLFSVTEPSARVKPVGASDVNYVGGGNGKTRGMESSDRERLWPQLVQGFKDLSARLKLQDEVLVSDAERLSMTHANVKKLQRHFQAETLPWIQRLKQKEQVLQRRLLRIMRIVEALECKGFRVPLTKEEAELSEKLAAIARRLKGPGSELSKRLYNLLSASRVLANTGGSGGPIYLPGSAKIHEQSLADLQEVLQQQTEAIARLGNVLKRDARDMEIIMSESADVAEDGGRQILKP
;
A
#
# COMPACT_ATOMS: atom_id res chain seq x y z
N MET A 1 -18.61 64.11 -58.73
CA MET A 1 -17.90 63.02 -58.04
C MET A 1 -16.50 63.52 -57.70
N ALA A 2 -16.21 63.71 -56.42
CA ALA A 2 -14.92 64.25 -55.97
C ALA A 2 -13.88 63.11 -55.92
N PRO A 3 -12.67 63.27 -56.47
CA PRO A 3 -11.61 62.28 -56.33
C PRO A 3 -11.04 62.34 -54.91
N ILE A 4 -11.17 61.24 -54.17
CA ILE A 4 -10.50 61.05 -52.88
C ILE A 4 -9.02 60.81 -53.19
N THR A 5 -8.21 61.85 -53.00
CA THR A 5 -6.74 61.71 -52.94
C THR A 5 -6.38 61.28 -51.52
N THR A 6 -6.11 59.98 -51.34
CA THR A 6 -5.45 59.46 -50.15
C THR A 6 -3.98 59.84 -50.21
N GLN A 7 -3.57 60.83 -49.42
CA GLN A 7 -2.15 61.09 -49.19
C GLN A 7 -1.58 59.95 -48.34
N MET A 8 -0.66 59.19 -48.92
CA MET A 8 0.20 58.26 -48.18
C MET A 8 1.25 59.11 -47.47
N ALA A 9 1.08 59.34 -46.17
CA ALA A 9 2.17 59.86 -45.34
C ALA A 9 3.35 58.86 -45.39
N PRO A 10 4.60 59.32 -45.54
CA PRO A 10 5.74 58.42 -45.51
C PRO A 10 5.81 57.83 -44.09
N VAL A 11 5.52 56.54 -43.96
CA VAL A 11 5.81 55.79 -42.74
C VAL A 11 7.33 55.77 -42.64
N ALA A 12 7.88 56.65 -41.80
CA ALA A 12 9.29 56.63 -41.47
C ALA A 12 9.63 55.22 -40.93
N PRO A 13 10.64 54.53 -41.46
CA PRO A 13 11.14 53.33 -40.80
C PRO A 13 11.54 53.73 -39.39
N LEU A 14 10.95 53.08 -38.39
CA LEU A 14 11.33 53.27 -36.99
C LEU A 14 12.85 53.04 -36.90
N PRO A 15 13.64 54.04 -36.47
CA PRO A 15 15.07 53.85 -36.27
C PRO A 15 15.25 53.00 -35.02
N ILE A 16 15.26 51.68 -35.18
CA ILE A 16 15.74 50.78 -34.14
C ILE A 16 17.26 50.81 -34.21
N SER A 17 17.88 51.91 -33.78
CA SER A 17 19.26 51.86 -33.34
C SER A 17 19.24 51.21 -31.96
N LEU A 18 19.35 49.89 -31.89
CA LEU A 18 19.79 49.27 -30.64
C LEU A 18 21.12 49.94 -30.31
N PRO A 19 21.26 50.64 -29.17
CA PRO A 19 22.54 51.23 -28.83
C PRO A 19 23.57 50.10 -28.84
N ASP A 20 24.77 50.32 -29.37
CA ASP A 20 25.82 49.29 -29.48
C ASP A 20 26.06 48.55 -28.14
N ARG A 21 25.74 49.22 -27.02
CA ARG A 21 25.69 48.66 -25.67
C ARG A 21 24.74 47.46 -25.51
N ASP A 22 23.54 47.50 -26.10
CA ASP A 22 22.54 46.43 -25.97
C ASP A 22 22.90 45.23 -26.85
N ILE A 23 23.46 45.49 -28.04
CA ILE A 23 24.02 44.45 -28.91
C ILE A 23 25.20 43.78 -28.20
N GLN A 24 26.10 44.56 -27.60
CA GLN A 24 27.21 44.03 -26.81
C GLN A 24 26.73 43.28 -25.57
N ALA A 25 25.64 43.71 -24.92
CA ALA A 25 25.05 43.00 -23.79
C ALA A 25 24.46 41.64 -24.21
N ILE A 26 23.84 41.56 -25.39
CA ILE A 26 23.36 40.29 -25.97
C ILE A 26 24.56 39.40 -26.33
N VAL A 27 25.60 39.94 -26.96
CA VAL A 27 26.82 39.17 -27.28
C VAL A 27 27.50 38.65 -26.01
N ASP A 28 27.63 39.49 -24.99
CA ASP A 28 28.15 39.11 -23.66
C ASP A 28 27.27 38.04 -23.00
N ALA A 29 25.95 38.05 -23.20
CA ALA A 29 25.04 37.06 -22.61
C ALA A 29 25.18 35.65 -23.22
N TYR A 30 25.57 35.55 -24.49
CA TYR A 30 25.73 34.28 -25.22
C TYR A 30 27.18 33.77 -25.25
N ARG A 31 28.14 34.57 -24.81
CA ARG A 31 29.56 34.21 -24.77
C ARG A 31 29.84 33.18 -23.68
N GLU A 32 30.09 31.93 -24.09
CA GLU A 32 30.41 30.76 -23.26
C GLU A 32 31.83 30.81 -22.65
N ASP A 33 32.18 31.91 -21.96
CA ASP A 33 33.45 32.02 -21.25
C ASP A 33 33.25 31.69 -19.75
N PRO A 34 34.05 30.79 -19.13
CA PRO A 34 33.89 30.42 -17.72
C PRO A 34 34.09 31.62 -16.77
N ALA A 35 34.88 32.61 -17.18
CA ALA A 35 35.12 33.85 -16.45
C ALA A 35 34.03 34.93 -16.67
N ASN A 36 33.08 34.74 -17.58
CA ASN A 36 32.07 35.74 -17.92
C ASN A 36 30.91 35.75 -16.90
N PRO A 37 30.77 36.79 -16.06
CA PRO A 37 29.70 36.85 -15.07
C PRO A 37 28.33 37.17 -15.67
N LYS A 38 28.27 37.65 -16.93
CA LYS A 38 27.04 38.06 -17.62
C LYS A 38 26.41 36.94 -18.47
N TYR A 39 27.00 35.74 -18.50
CA TYR A 39 26.46 34.63 -19.27
C TYR A 39 25.07 34.23 -18.75
N SER A 40 24.05 34.30 -19.61
CA SER A 40 22.65 34.18 -19.21
C SER A 40 22.19 32.74 -18.98
N PHE A 41 22.84 31.76 -19.62
CA PHE A 41 22.48 30.34 -19.54
C PHE A 41 23.19 29.59 -18.40
N ARG A 42 23.41 30.25 -17.26
CA ARG A 42 23.93 29.62 -16.04
C ARG A 42 22.78 29.25 -15.12
N HIS A 43 22.58 27.94 -14.93
CA HIS A 43 21.54 27.44 -14.05
C HIS A 43 22.13 26.50 -12.99
N LEU A 44 21.62 26.61 -11.77
CA LEU A 44 21.88 25.64 -10.72
C LEU A 44 20.76 24.61 -10.74
N LEU A 45 21.12 23.36 -11.04
CA LEU A 45 20.21 22.22 -10.97
C LEU A 45 20.63 21.30 -9.84
N PHE A 46 19.68 20.59 -9.25
CA PHE A 46 19.96 19.66 -8.17
C PHE A 46 20.22 18.26 -8.72
N SER A 47 21.24 17.60 -8.19
CA SER A 47 21.61 16.23 -8.52
C SER A 47 21.73 15.42 -7.22
N VAL A 48 21.46 14.13 -7.27
CA VAL A 48 21.63 13.24 -6.12
C VAL A 48 23.12 12.96 -5.96
N THR A 49 23.71 13.38 -4.85
CA THR A 49 25.17 13.28 -4.66
C THR A 49 25.48 12.82 -3.25
N GLU A 50 26.39 11.86 -3.14
CA GLU A 50 26.84 11.36 -1.85
C GLU A 50 27.49 12.48 -1.02
N PRO A 51 27.33 12.48 0.32
CA PRO A 51 27.91 13.50 1.19
C PRO A 51 29.42 13.70 1.03
N SER A 52 30.14 12.63 0.71
CA SER A 52 31.59 12.59 0.47
C SER A 52 32.02 13.33 -0.80
N ALA A 53 31.16 13.39 -1.82
CA ALA A 53 31.45 13.98 -3.13
C ALA A 53 30.95 15.44 -3.26
N ARG A 54 30.52 16.04 -2.15
CA ARG A 54 29.97 17.40 -2.12
C ARG A 54 31.07 18.44 -2.24
N VAL A 55 31.26 18.92 -3.46
CA VAL A 55 32.17 20.02 -3.77
C VAL A 55 31.36 21.21 -4.26
N LYS A 56 31.74 22.41 -3.82
CA LYS A 56 31.15 23.64 -4.34
C LYS A 56 31.54 23.78 -5.82
N PRO A 57 30.58 23.95 -6.75
CA PRO A 57 30.89 24.04 -8.17
C PRO A 57 31.79 25.25 -8.46
N VAL A 58 32.89 25.00 -9.17
CA VAL A 58 33.86 26.02 -9.59
C VAL A 58 33.18 26.95 -10.60
N GLY A 59 33.25 28.27 -10.36
CA GLY A 59 32.63 29.29 -11.22
C GLY A 59 31.22 29.72 -10.83
N ALA A 60 30.62 29.13 -9.78
CA ALA A 60 29.40 29.68 -9.18
C ALA A 60 29.76 30.89 -8.32
N SER A 61 29.22 32.07 -8.65
CA SER A 61 29.36 33.27 -7.82
C SER A 61 28.69 33.05 -6.45
N ASP A 62 29.27 33.60 -5.38
CA ASP A 62 28.77 33.43 -4.01
C ASP A 62 27.30 33.86 -3.86
N VAL A 63 26.90 34.90 -4.58
CA VAL A 63 25.51 35.40 -4.62
C VAL A 63 24.56 34.39 -5.28
N ASN A 64 24.96 33.76 -6.39
CA ASN A 64 24.12 32.76 -7.06
C ASN A 64 24.07 31.44 -6.28
N TYR A 65 25.17 31.06 -5.62
CA TYR A 65 25.25 29.85 -4.80
C TYR A 65 24.42 29.97 -3.51
N VAL A 66 24.55 31.09 -2.80
CA VAL A 66 23.82 31.35 -1.55
C VAL A 66 22.36 31.71 -1.82
N GLY A 67 22.09 32.59 -2.79
CA GLY A 67 20.73 33.05 -3.11
C GLY A 67 19.90 32.05 -3.93
N GLY A 68 20.53 31.31 -4.85
CA GLY A 68 19.85 30.39 -5.75
C GLY A 68 19.96 28.91 -5.38
N GLY A 69 21.08 28.49 -4.77
CA GLY A 69 21.32 27.10 -4.35
C GLY A 69 20.81 26.82 -2.95
N ASN A 70 21.45 27.41 -1.94
CA ASN A 70 21.07 27.23 -0.52
C ASN A 70 19.70 27.85 -0.19
N GLY A 71 19.32 28.94 -0.85
CA GLY A 71 18.01 29.56 -0.69
C GLY A 71 16.85 28.67 -1.15
N LYS A 72 17.01 27.96 -2.28
CA LYS A 72 15.98 27.04 -2.81
C LYS A 72 15.88 25.75 -2.01
N THR A 73 17.00 25.19 -1.55
CA THR A 73 16.98 24.02 -0.65
C THR A 73 16.40 24.35 0.72
N ARG A 74 16.50 25.60 1.20
CA ARG A 74 15.87 26.04 2.46
C ARG A 74 14.33 26.01 2.44
N GLY A 75 13.69 25.85 1.29
CA GLY A 75 12.24 25.62 1.15
C GLY A 75 11.83 24.16 0.98
N MET A 76 12.78 23.22 0.81
CA MET A 76 12.50 21.81 0.53
C MET A 76 12.35 20.98 1.82
N GLU A 77 11.83 19.77 1.73
CA GLU A 77 11.78 18.83 2.85
C GLU A 77 13.19 18.46 3.33
N SER A 78 13.35 18.10 4.61
CA SER A 78 14.66 17.80 5.21
C SER A 78 15.42 16.68 4.47
N SER A 79 14.67 15.66 4.02
CA SER A 79 15.23 14.52 3.28
C SER A 79 15.83 14.93 1.92
N ASP A 80 15.21 15.89 1.24
CA ASP A 80 15.71 16.38 -0.05
C ASP A 80 16.94 17.26 0.12
N ARG A 81 17.01 18.07 1.19
CA ARG A 81 18.19 18.89 1.52
C ARG A 81 19.43 18.05 1.79
N GLU A 82 19.22 16.88 2.37
CA GLU A 82 20.29 15.96 2.72
C GLU A 82 20.71 15.07 1.56
N ARG A 83 19.93 14.95 0.49
CA ARG A 83 20.23 14.08 -0.65
C ARG A 83 20.67 14.85 -1.90
N LEU A 84 20.11 16.02 -2.11
CA LEU A 84 20.31 16.83 -3.29
C LEU A 84 21.46 17.82 -3.11
N TRP A 85 22.34 17.89 -4.10
CA TRP A 85 23.43 18.86 -4.14
C TRP A 85 23.33 19.74 -5.39
N PRO A 86 23.54 21.06 -5.28
CA PRO A 86 23.51 21.96 -6.43
C PRO A 86 24.71 21.72 -7.36
N GLN A 87 24.41 21.52 -8.63
CA GLN A 87 25.35 21.39 -9.73
C GLN A 87 25.15 22.57 -10.69
N LEU A 88 26.24 23.23 -11.06
CA LEU A 88 26.23 24.30 -12.04
C LEU A 88 26.15 23.70 -13.45
N VAL A 89 25.18 24.17 -14.22
CA VAL A 89 24.96 23.81 -15.63
C VAL A 89 25.15 25.07 -16.45
N GLN A 90 26.05 25.00 -17.44
CA GLN A 90 26.38 26.11 -18.32
C GLN A 90 26.00 25.77 -19.77
N GLY A 91 24.99 26.47 -20.29
CA GLY A 91 24.59 26.34 -21.69
C GLY A 91 23.93 25.01 -22.05
N PHE A 92 23.76 24.80 -23.35
CA PHE A 92 23.03 23.65 -23.90
C PHE A 92 23.85 22.36 -23.94
N LYS A 93 25.19 22.45 -23.94
CA LYS A 93 26.09 21.28 -23.94
C LYS A 93 25.93 20.48 -22.64
N ASP A 94 26.01 21.14 -21.50
CA ASP A 94 25.82 20.51 -20.19
C ASP A 94 24.40 19.96 -20.03
N LEU A 95 23.39 20.67 -20.54
CA LEU A 95 22.01 20.19 -20.53
C LEU A 95 21.85 18.92 -21.39
N SER A 96 22.47 18.87 -22.57
CA SER A 96 22.44 17.69 -23.44
C SER A 96 23.17 16.49 -22.82
N ALA A 97 24.27 16.72 -22.10
CA ALA A 97 24.98 15.68 -21.35
C ALA A 97 24.09 15.15 -20.21
N ARG A 98 23.40 16.03 -19.49
CA ARG A 98 22.45 15.66 -18.44
C ARG A 98 21.26 14.88 -18.99
N LEU A 99 20.74 15.25 -20.15
CA LEU A 99 19.66 14.50 -20.81
C LEU A 99 20.09 13.07 -21.12
N LYS A 100 21.31 12.88 -21.67
CA LYS A 100 21.85 11.53 -21.93
C LYS A 100 21.97 10.70 -20.65
N LEU A 101 22.46 11.29 -19.56
CA LEU A 101 22.52 10.60 -18.27
C LEU A 101 21.13 10.22 -17.75
N GLN A 102 20.12 11.08 -17.96
CA GLN A 102 18.74 10.76 -17.59
C GLN A 102 18.20 9.59 -18.41
N ASP A 103 18.46 9.55 -19.72
CA ASP A 103 18.04 8.45 -20.59
C ASP A 103 18.69 7.12 -20.16
N GLU A 104 19.99 7.13 -19.84
CA GLU A 104 20.71 5.96 -19.33
C GLU A 104 20.12 5.45 -18.00
N VAL A 105 19.85 6.37 -17.07
CA VAL A 105 19.23 6.03 -15.78
C VAL A 105 17.83 5.46 -15.96
N LEU A 106 17.01 6.05 -16.84
CA LEU A 106 15.65 5.57 -17.13
C LEU A 106 15.65 4.14 -17.67
N VAL A 107 16.60 3.80 -18.56
CA VAL A 107 16.76 2.42 -19.04
C VAL A 107 17.12 1.48 -17.88
N SER A 108 18.10 1.86 -17.07
CA SER A 108 18.52 1.04 -15.93
C SER A 108 17.42 0.82 -14.89
N ASP A 109 16.59 1.84 -14.64
CA ASP A 109 15.48 1.75 -13.70
C ASP A 109 14.32 0.94 -14.27
N ALA A 110 14.04 1.04 -15.58
CA ALA A 110 13.07 0.19 -16.26
C ALA A 110 13.46 -1.30 -16.16
N GLU A 111 14.75 -1.62 -16.33
CA GLU A 111 15.27 -2.98 -16.14
C GLU A 111 15.12 -3.46 -14.69
N ARG A 112 15.45 -2.62 -13.71
CA ARG A 112 15.26 -2.93 -12.27
C ARG A 112 13.79 -3.18 -11.92
N LEU A 113 12.89 -2.37 -12.45
CA LEU A 113 11.44 -2.54 -12.25
C LEU A 113 10.95 -3.83 -12.91
N SER A 114 11.43 -4.14 -14.12
CA SER A 114 11.11 -5.39 -14.83
C SER A 114 11.56 -6.62 -14.04
N MET A 115 12.79 -6.62 -13.51
CA MET A 115 13.29 -7.70 -12.66
C MET A 115 12.48 -7.85 -11.36
N THR A 116 12.18 -6.72 -10.70
CA THR A 116 11.36 -6.71 -9.48
C THR A 116 9.97 -7.30 -9.76
N HIS A 117 9.33 -6.89 -10.85
CA HIS A 117 8.04 -7.44 -11.29
C HIS A 117 8.10 -8.94 -11.55
N ALA A 118 9.15 -9.41 -12.23
CA ALA A 118 9.36 -10.83 -12.48
C ALA A 118 9.50 -11.63 -11.17
N ASN A 119 10.22 -11.08 -10.19
CA ASN A 119 10.38 -11.68 -8.87
C ASN A 119 9.06 -11.71 -8.09
N VAL A 120 8.29 -10.62 -8.09
CA VAL A 120 6.94 -10.57 -7.48
C VAL A 120 6.03 -11.63 -8.11
N LYS A 121 6.03 -11.78 -9.44
CA LYS A 121 5.25 -12.83 -10.12
C LYS A 121 5.70 -14.24 -9.73
N LYS A 122 7.01 -14.49 -9.59
CA LYS A 122 7.52 -15.80 -9.12
C LYS A 122 7.03 -16.08 -7.70
N LEU A 123 7.13 -15.09 -6.81
CA LEU A 123 6.67 -15.21 -5.43
C LEU A 123 5.15 -15.46 -5.36
N GLN A 124 4.37 -14.72 -6.15
CA GLN A 124 2.92 -14.89 -6.23
C GLN A 124 2.55 -16.31 -6.70
N ARG A 125 3.23 -16.84 -7.73
CA ARG A 125 3.02 -18.21 -8.21
C ARG A 125 3.36 -19.24 -7.14
N HIS A 126 4.51 -19.10 -6.46
CA HIS A 126 4.89 -19.99 -5.37
C HIS A 126 3.87 -19.97 -4.23
N PHE A 127 3.41 -18.78 -3.84
CA PHE A 127 2.39 -18.64 -2.81
C PHE A 127 1.08 -19.35 -3.19
N GLN A 128 0.59 -19.11 -4.41
CA GLN A 128 -0.66 -19.67 -4.89
C GLN A 128 -0.60 -21.19 -5.15
N ALA A 129 0.48 -21.67 -5.76
CA ALA A 129 0.62 -23.06 -6.19
C ALA A 129 1.12 -23.98 -5.07
N GLU A 130 1.96 -23.48 -4.16
CA GLU A 130 2.62 -24.32 -3.16
C GLU A 130 2.17 -24.00 -1.74
N THR A 131 2.29 -22.72 -1.33
CA THR A 131 2.06 -22.34 0.06
C THR A 131 0.59 -22.49 0.46
N LEU A 132 -0.35 -21.99 -0.34
CA LEU A 132 -1.79 -22.09 -0.04
C LEU A 132 -2.27 -23.55 0.05
N PRO A 133 -2.00 -24.43 -0.94
CA PRO A 133 -2.40 -25.84 -0.84
C PRO A 133 -1.70 -26.57 0.30
N TRP A 134 -0.45 -26.22 0.61
CA TRP A 134 0.26 -26.80 1.75
C TRP A 134 -0.39 -26.42 3.09
N ILE A 135 -0.77 -25.15 3.28
CA ILE A 135 -1.53 -24.70 4.45
C ILE A 135 -2.87 -25.46 4.57
N GLN A 136 -3.58 -25.65 3.46
CA GLN A 136 -4.83 -26.42 3.46
C GLN A 136 -4.61 -27.88 3.87
N ARG A 137 -3.56 -28.53 3.34
CA ARG A 137 -3.18 -29.90 3.74
C ARG A 137 -2.82 -29.99 5.22
N LEU A 138 -2.10 -29.01 5.77
CA LEU A 138 -1.79 -28.95 7.19
C LEU A 138 -3.04 -28.82 8.05
N LYS A 139 -3.97 -27.92 7.71
CA LYS A 139 -5.26 -27.77 8.41
C LYS A 139 -6.08 -29.07 8.38
N GLN A 140 -6.11 -29.76 7.25
CA GLN A 140 -6.78 -31.06 7.16
C GLN A 140 -6.11 -32.13 8.03
N LYS A 141 -4.77 -32.20 8.01
CA LYS A 141 -4.01 -33.12 8.87
C LYS A 141 -4.25 -32.83 10.35
N GLU A 142 -4.26 -31.56 10.75
CA GLU A 142 -4.56 -31.12 12.10
C GLU A 142 -5.95 -31.62 12.55
N GLN A 143 -6.99 -31.41 11.73
CA GLN A 143 -8.34 -31.90 12.03
C GLN A 143 -8.38 -33.43 12.19
N VAL A 144 -7.66 -34.17 11.35
CA VAL A 144 -7.58 -35.64 11.46
C VAL A 144 -6.86 -36.05 12.75
N LEU A 145 -5.76 -35.38 13.11
CA LEU A 145 -5.04 -35.65 14.35
C LEU A 145 -5.87 -35.31 15.58
N GLN A 146 -6.56 -34.18 15.60
CA GLN A 146 -7.49 -33.80 16.67
C GLN A 146 -8.57 -34.88 16.87
N ARG A 147 -9.17 -35.40 15.79
CA ARG A 147 -10.16 -36.49 15.88
C ARG A 147 -9.54 -37.79 16.40
N ARG A 148 -8.32 -38.13 15.98
CA ARG A 148 -7.61 -39.33 16.47
C ARG A 148 -7.26 -39.19 17.96
N LEU A 149 -6.79 -38.02 18.38
CA LEU A 149 -6.48 -37.73 19.77
C LEU A 149 -7.73 -37.86 20.65
N LEU A 150 -8.85 -37.25 20.26
CA LEU A 150 -10.12 -37.39 20.96
C LEU A 150 -10.56 -38.87 21.09
N ARG A 151 -10.35 -39.67 20.04
CA ARG A 151 -10.67 -41.11 20.09
C ARG A 151 -9.77 -41.86 21.08
N ILE A 152 -8.49 -41.54 21.12
CA ILE A 152 -7.53 -42.16 22.06
C ILE A 152 -7.88 -41.74 23.49
N MET A 153 -8.11 -40.45 23.74
CA MET A 153 -8.48 -39.96 25.08
C MET A 153 -9.74 -40.65 25.60
N ARG A 154 -10.77 -40.80 24.76
CA ARG A 154 -11.98 -41.58 25.13
C ARG A 154 -11.67 -43.03 25.52
N ILE A 155 -10.70 -43.67 24.86
CA ILE A 155 -10.30 -45.05 25.20
C ILE A 155 -9.53 -45.07 26.51
N VAL A 156 -8.61 -44.12 26.72
CA VAL A 156 -7.83 -43.99 27.96
C VAL A 156 -8.76 -43.77 29.15
N GLU A 157 -9.66 -42.80 29.07
CA GLU A 157 -10.69 -42.56 30.10
C GLU A 157 -11.49 -43.84 30.38
N ALA A 158 -11.96 -44.53 29.34
CA ALA A 158 -12.72 -45.77 29.50
C ALA A 158 -11.91 -46.94 30.10
N LEU A 159 -10.57 -46.94 29.98
CA LEU A 159 -9.70 -47.93 30.59
C LEU A 159 -9.37 -47.57 32.05
N GLU A 160 -9.10 -46.30 32.33
CA GLU A 160 -8.90 -45.78 33.69
C GLU A 160 -10.14 -46.03 34.56
N CYS A 161 -11.35 -45.77 34.04
CA CYS A 161 -12.61 -46.05 34.72
C CYS A 161 -12.90 -47.56 34.94
N LYS A 162 -12.24 -48.47 34.21
CA LYS A 162 -12.42 -49.92 34.39
C LYS A 162 -11.55 -50.49 35.50
N GLY A 163 -10.43 -49.84 35.84
CA GLY A 163 -9.53 -50.25 36.91
C GLY A 163 -9.98 -49.78 38.30
N PHE A 164 -10.67 -48.65 38.37
CA PHE A 164 -11.26 -48.11 39.59
C PHE A 164 -12.69 -47.68 39.27
N ARG A 165 -13.70 -48.24 39.95
CA ARG A 165 -15.08 -47.73 39.87
C ARG A 165 -15.15 -46.38 40.59
N VAL A 166 -14.67 -45.34 39.93
CA VAL A 166 -14.90 -43.96 40.35
C VAL A 166 -16.36 -43.64 40.01
N PRO A 167 -17.19 -43.26 40.98
CA PRO A 167 -18.55 -42.80 40.69
C PRO A 167 -18.48 -41.57 39.78
N LEU A 168 -19.45 -41.46 38.86
CA LEU A 168 -19.54 -40.36 37.89
C LEU A 168 -19.32 -39.02 38.61
N THR A 169 -18.27 -38.30 38.24
CA THR A 169 -17.97 -37.01 38.86
C THR A 169 -19.09 -36.01 38.52
N LYS A 170 -19.31 -35.00 39.37
CA LYS A 170 -20.34 -33.97 39.09
C LYS A 170 -20.08 -33.28 37.75
N GLU A 171 -18.82 -33.07 37.41
CA GLU A 171 -18.38 -32.47 36.14
C GLU A 171 -18.72 -33.34 34.92
N GLU A 172 -18.58 -34.67 35.02
CA GLU A 172 -18.98 -35.61 33.97
C GLU A 172 -20.50 -35.60 33.74
N ALA A 173 -21.29 -35.52 34.82
CA ALA A 173 -22.75 -35.42 34.71
C ALA A 173 -23.15 -34.15 33.93
N GLU A 174 -22.56 -33.01 34.28
CA GLU A 174 -22.78 -31.73 33.57
C GLU A 174 -22.34 -31.79 32.11
N LEU A 175 -21.18 -32.39 31.82
CA LEU A 175 -20.71 -32.57 30.44
C LEU A 175 -21.66 -33.46 29.63
N SER A 176 -22.16 -34.55 30.23
CA SER A 176 -23.11 -35.45 29.57
C SER A 176 -24.44 -34.74 29.24
N GLU A 177 -24.93 -33.87 30.12
CA GLU A 177 -26.13 -33.08 29.90
C GLU A 177 -25.92 -32.05 28.78
N LYS A 178 -24.77 -31.35 28.78
CA LYS A 178 -24.37 -30.42 27.71
C LYS A 178 -24.31 -31.14 26.35
N LEU A 179 -23.69 -32.32 26.28
CA LEU A 179 -23.61 -33.12 25.06
C LEU A 179 -24.99 -33.62 24.61
N ALA A 180 -25.84 -34.04 25.54
CA ALA A 180 -27.22 -34.46 25.24
C ALA A 180 -28.06 -33.29 24.70
N ALA A 181 -27.89 -32.08 25.25
CA ALA A 181 -28.54 -30.87 24.74
C ALA A 181 -28.10 -30.54 23.30
N ILE A 182 -26.80 -30.62 23.01
CA ILE A 182 -26.27 -30.42 21.65
C ILE A 182 -26.78 -31.49 20.69
N ALA A 183 -26.77 -32.76 21.10
CA ALA A 183 -27.25 -33.88 20.30
C ALA A 183 -28.74 -33.75 19.96
N ARG A 184 -29.58 -33.32 20.93
CA ARG A 184 -31.01 -33.04 20.71
C ARG A 184 -31.21 -31.89 19.72
N ARG A 185 -30.42 -30.82 19.80
CA ARG A 185 -30.50 -29.71 18.83
C ARG A 185 -30.13 -30.14 17.41
N LEU A 186 -29.17 -31.06 17.26
CA LEU A 186 -28.69 -31.50 15.95
C LEU A 186 -29.57 -32.60 15.33
N LYS A 187 -29.96 -33.60 16.12
CA LYS A 187 -30.61 -34.85 15.66
C LYS A 187 -32.02 -35.09 16.20
N GLY A 188 -32.51 -34.25 17.12
CA GLY A 188 -33.81 -34.45 17.74
C GLY A 188 -34.99 -34.33 16.75
N PRO A 189 -36.14 -34.95 17.06
CA PRO A 189 -37.38 -34.77 16.29
C PRO A 189 -37.82 -33.31 16.42
N GLY A 190 -37.53 -32.50 15.40
CA GLY A 190 -37.65 -31.04 15.46
C GLY A 190 -36.38 -30.28 15.07
N SER A 191 -35.27 -30.96 14.77
CA SER A 191 -34.03 -30.37 14.25
C SER A 191 -34.33 -29.49 13.02
N GLU A 192 -34.34 -28.17 13.25
CA GLU A 192 -34.58 -27.19 12.21
C GLU A 192 -33.40 -27.08 11.25
N LEU A 193 -32.18 -27.39 11.71
CA LEU A 193 -30.97 -27.25 10.90
C LEU A 193 -31.00 -28.16 9.67
N SER A 194 -31.35 -29.44 9.83
CA SER A 194 -31.41 -30.37 8.70
C SER A 194 -32.49 -29.96 7.70
N LYS A 195 -33.64 -29.51 8.20
CA LYS A 195 -34.75 -29.00 7.35
C LYS A 195 -34.37 -27.71 6.63
N ARG A 196 -33.75 -26.75 7.32
CA ARG A 196 -33.24 -25.49 6.76
C ARG A 196 -32.15 -25.75 5.72
N LEU A 197 -31.24 -26.70 5.96
CA LEU A 197 -30.23 -27.12 4.99
C LEU A 197 -30.86 -27.71 3.73
N TYR A 198 -31.83 -28.61 3.89
CA TYR A 198 -32.54 -29.19 2.74
C TYR A 198 -33.34 -28.13 1.97
N ASN A 199 -33.99 -27.20 2.66
CA ASN A 199 -34.72 -26.08 2.06
C ASN A 199 -33.79 -25.08 1.34
N LEU A 200 -32.60 -24.81 1.89
CA LEU A 200 -31.60 -23.97 1.23
C LEU A 200 -31.03 -24.66 -0.01
N LEU A 201 -30.76 -25.96 0.09
CA LEU A 201 -30.28 -26.77 -1.04
C LEU A 201 -31.34 -26.85 -2.15
N SER A 202 -32.61 -27.04 -1.79
CA SER A 202 -33.71 -27.06 -2.76
C SER A 202 -33.93 -25.67 -3.38
N ALA A 203 -33.92 -24.60 -2.58
CA ALA A 203 -34.01 -23.23 -3.09
C ALA A 203 -32.84 -22.86 -4.01
N SER A 204 -31.60 -23.24 -3.66
CA SER A 204 -30.41 -23.02 -4.50
C SER A 204 -30.50 -23.79 -5.82
N ARG A 205 -30.96 -25.06 -5.79
CA ARG A 205 -31.20 -25.85 -7.00
C ARG A 205 -32.32 -25.27 -7.85
N VAL A 206 -33.40 -24.79 -7.24
CA VAL A 206 -34.50 -24.12 -7.94
C VAL A 206 -33.99 -22.84 -8.59
N LEU A 207 -33.23 -22.00 -7.88
CA LEU A 207 -32.63 -20.78 -8.45
C LEU A 207 -31.66 -21.09 -9.60
N ALA A 208 -30.84 -22.14 -9.46
CA ALA A 208 -29.95 -22.61 -10.51
C ALA A 208 -30.71 -23.15 -11.73
N ASN A 209 -31.83 -23.86 -11.51
CA ASN A 209 -32.65 -24.45 -12.58
C ASN A 209 -33.63 -23.45 -13.21
N THR A 210 -34.07 -22.40 -12.49
CA THR A 210 -34.84 -21.28 -13.06
C THR A 210 -33.97 -20.39 -13.95
N GLY A 211 -32.64 -20.46 -13.80
CA GLY A 211 -31.66 -19.98 -14.79
C GLY A 211 -31.33 -21.00 -15.89
N GLY A 212 -32.13 -22.06 -16.05
CA GLY A 212 -31.83 -23.22 -16.91
C GLY A 212 -32.42 -23.19 -18.32
N SER A 213 -33.21 -22.16 -18.68
CA SER A 213 -33.58 -21.89 -20.08
C SER A 213 -32.90 -20.63 -20.65
N GLY A 214 -31.92 -20.11 -19.92
CA GLY A 214 -31.07 -19.00 -20.28
C GLY A 214 -30.10 -18.84 -19.14
N GLY A 215 -28.81 -19.15 -19.39
CA GLY A 215 -27.71 -18.87 -18.46
C GLY A 215 -27.75 -17.43 -17.96
N PRO A 216 -26.89 -17.05 -16.98
CA PRO A 216 -27.08 -15.90 -16.11
C PRO A 216 -27.67 -14.76 -16.93
N ILE A 217 -28.94 -14.41 -16.65
CA ILE A 217 -29.66 -13.35 -17.35
C ILE A 217 -28.63 -12.24 -17.51
N TYR A 218 -28.22 -12.01 -18.77
CA TYR A 218 -27.53 -10.79 -19.13
C TYR A 218 -28.35 -9.72 -18.44
N LEU A 219 -27.77 -9.08 -17.42
CA LEU A 219 -28.41 -7.94 -16.80
C LEU A 219 -28.93 -7.09 -17.96
N PRO A 220 -30.24 -6.75 -18.01
CA PRO A 220 -30.72 -5.72 -18.92
C PRO A 220 -30.08 -4.42 -18.42
N GLY A 221 -28.84 -4.20 -18.84
CA GLY A 221 -27.89 -3.44 -18.05
C GLY A 221 -26.43 -3.84 -18.25
N SER A 222 -26.03 -4.36 -19.42
CA SER A 222 -24.69 -4.08 -19.93
C SER A 222 -24.65 -2.62 -20.39
N ALA A 223 -24.93 -1.70 -19.46
CA ALA A 223 -24.39 -0.36 -19.58
C ALA A 223 -22.89 -0.58 -19.56
N LYS A 224 -22.19 -0.13 -20.60
CA LYS A 224 -20.73 -0.07 -20.61
C LYS A 224 -20.34 0.69 -19.35
N ILE A 225 -19.97 -0.04 -18.29
CA ILE A 225 -19.50 0.60 -17.06
C ILE A 225 -18.23 1.30 -17.50
N HIS A 226 -18.21 2.61 -17.31
CA HIS A 226 -17.10 3.43 -17.75
C HIS A 226 -15.84 2.98 -17.00
N GLU A 227 -14.78 2.67 -17.72
CA GLU A 227 -13.54 2.11 -17.16
C GLU A 227 -12.95 3.02 -16.07
N GLN A 228 -13.10 4.35 -16.22
CA GLN A 228 -12.67 5.31 -15.19
C GLN A 228 -13.50 5.17 -13.92
N SER A 229 -14.82 4.99 -14.02
CA SER A 229 -15.67 4.76 -12.84
C SER A 229 -15.37 3.43 -12.15
N LEU A 230 -14.87 2.42 -12.88
CA LEU A 230 -14.37 1.18 -12.27
C LEU A 230 -13.04 1.39 -11.56
N ALA A 231 -12.11 2.15 -12.16
CA ALA A 231 -10.84 2.48 -11.53
C ALA A 231 -11.06 3.30 -10.24
N ASP A 232 -11.93 4.32 -10.28
CA ASP A 232 -12.29 5.13 -9.11
C ASP A 232 -12.92 4.26 -8.01
N LEU A 233 -13.81 3.33 -8.39
CA LEU A 233 -14.41 2.40 -7.43
C LEU A 233 -13.36 1.45 -6.82
N GLN A 234 -12.44 0.94 -7.64
CA GLN A 234 -11.34 0.10 -7.15
C GLN A 234 -10.44 0.86 -6.18
N GLU A 235 -10.13 2.13 -6.46
CA GLU A 235 -9.34 2.98 -5.57
C GLU A 235 -10.07 3.19 -4.24
N VAL A 236 -11.35 3.56 -4.26
CA VAL A 236 -12.14 3.75 -3.03
C VAL A 236 -12.22 2.44 -2.23
N LEU A 237 -12.44 1.30 -2.90
CA LEU A 237 -12.46 -0.01 -2.23
C LEU A 237 -11.11 -0.37 -1.63
N GLN A 238 -10.01 -0.03 -2.29
CA GLN A 238 -8.68 -0.23 -1.75
C GLN A 238 -8.46 0.62 -0.50
N GLN A 239 -8.79 1.92 -0.55
CA GLN A 239 -8.70 2.82 0.59
C GLN A 239 -9.55 2.32 1.77
N GLN A 240 -10.77 1.86 1.51
CA GLN A 240 -11.63 1.29 2.55
C GLN A 240 -11.06 -0.01 3.14
N THR A 241 -10.50 -0.88 2.30
CA THR A 241 -9.88 -2.14 2.75
C THR A 241 -8.66 -1.85 3.64
N GLU A 242 -7.84 -0.87 3.26
CA GLU A 242 -6.70 -0.42 4.07
C GLU A 242 -7.16 0.22 5.39
N ALA A 243 -8.19 1.06 5.36
CA ALA A 243 -8.75 1.67 6.56
C ALA A 243 -9.30 0.61 7.54
N ILE A 244 -10.04 -0.38 7.02
CA ILE A 244 -10.54 -1.51 7.81
C ILE A 244 -9.38 -2.35 8.38
N ALA A 245 -8.33 -2.60 7.60
CA ALA A 245 -7.15 -3.31 8.10
C ALA A 245 -6.44 -2.53 9.22
N ARG A 246 -6.33 -1.19 9.09
CA ARG A 246 -5.78 -0.31 10.14
C ARG A 246 -6.63 -0.35 11.41
N LEU A 247 -7.94 -0.19 11.29
CA LEU A 247 -8.87 -0.31 12.42
C LEU A 247 -8.79 -1.68 13.08
N GLY A 248 -8.72 -2.77 12.30
CA GLY A 248 -8.53 -4.11 12.82
C GLY A 248 -7.22 -4.28 13.59
N ASN A 249 -6.14 -3.62 13.17
CA ASN A 249 -4.88 -3.63 13.90
C ASN A 249 -4.93 -2.81 15.20
N VAL A 250 -5.65 -1.67 15.21
CA VAL A 250 -5.90 -0.89 16.42
C VAL A 250 -6.72 -1.70 17.41
N LEU A 251 -7.86 -2.26 17.00
CA LEU A 251 -8.70 -3.10 17.87
C LEU A 251 -7.95 -4.32 18.42
N LYS A 252 -7.02 -4.92 17.65
CA LYS A 252 -6.15 -6.00 18.15
C LYS A 252 -5.10 -5.55 19.15
N ARG A 253 -4.68 -4.28 19.12
CA ARG A 253 -3.84 -3.71 20.19
C ARG A 253 -4.71 -3.44 21.40
N ASP A 254 -5.81 -2.72 21.22
CA ASP A 254 -6.73 -2.36 22.31
C ASP A 254 -7.26 -3.60 23.05
N ALA A 255 -7.58 -4.68 22.32
CA ALA A 255 -8.00 -5.94 22.95
C ALA A 255 -6.90 -6.58 23.80
N ARG A 256 -5.63 -6.51 23.36
CA ARG A 256 -4.49 -6.98 24.15
C ARG A 256 -4.23 -6.07 25.34
N ASP A 257 -4.33 -4.76 25.15
CA ASP A 257 -4.13 -3.79 26.22
C ASP A 257 -5.21 -3.94 27.29
N MET A 258 -6.47 -4.17 26.90
CA MET A 258 -7.55 -4.53 27.83
C MET A 258 -7.27 -5.86 28.55
N GLU A 259 -6.79 -6.90 27.85
CA GLU A 259 -6.41 -8.17 28.50
C GLU A 259 -5.32 -7.98 29.55
N ILE A 260 -4.31 -7.15 29.25
CA ILE A 260 -3.23 -6.79 30.20
C ILE A 260 -3.82 -6.08 31.43
N ILE A 261 -4.61 -5.02 31.24
CA ILE A 261 -5.22 -4.25 32.33
C ILE A 261 -6.12 -5.13 33.20
N MET A 262 -6.89 -6.03 32.58
CA MET A 262 -7.75 -6.97 33.30
C MET A 262 -6.95 -8.02 34.08
N SER A 263 -5.83 -8.50 33.54
CA SER A 263 -4.94 -9.42 34.26
C SER A 263 -4.22 -8.75 35.43
N GLU A 264 -3.74 -7.51 35.25
CA GLU A 264 -3.07 -6.74 36.31
C GLU A 264 -4.03 -6.36 37.44
N SER A 265 -5.27 -6.01 37.12
CA SER A 265 -6.31 -5.74 38.12
C SER A 265 -6.69 -6.98 38.94
N ALA A 266 -6.60 -8.17 38.35
CA ALA A 266 -6.83 -9.44 39.05
C ALA A 266 -5.67 -9.81 39.99
N ASP A 267 -4.42 -9.57 39.58
CA ASP A 267 -3.24 -9.81 40.40
C ASP A 267 -3.18 -8.89 41.64
N VAL A 268 -3.58 -7.62 41.50
CA VAL A 268 -3.66 -6.67 42.63
C VAL A 268 -4.76 -7.06 43.63
N ALA A 269 -5.86 -7.69 43.16
CA ALA A 269 -6.92 -8.19 44.03
C ALA A 269 -6.49 -9.46 44.80
N GLU A 270 -5.69 -10.35 44.21
CA GLU A 270 -5.14 -11.53 44.89
C GLU A 270 -4.05 -11.16 45.92
N ASP A 271 -3.15 -10.21 45.62
CA ASP A 271 -2.10 -9.81 46.56
C ASP A 271 -2.65 -8.99 47.75
N GLY A 272 -3.68 -8.16 47.51
CA GLY A 272 -4.43 -7.48 48.57
C GLY A 272 -5.19 -8.44 49.50
N GLY A 273 -5.62 -9.60 48.99
CA GLY A 273 -6.26 -10.65 49.79
C GLY A 273 -5.27 -11.43 50.67
N ARG A 274 -4.01 -11.57 50.25
CA ARG A 274 -2.97 -12.29 51.02
C ARG A 274 -2.37 -11.47 52.16
N GLN A 275 -2.40 -10.14 52.08
CA GLN A 275 -1.89 -9.27 53.16
C GLN A 275 -2.88 -9.11 54.33
N ILE A 276 -4.17 -9.38 54.14
CA ILE A 276 -5.20 -9.26 55.18
C ILE A 276 -5.33 -10.54 56.05
N LEU A 277 -4.62 -11.62 55.70
CA LEU A 277 -4.70 -12.94 56.36
C LEU A 277 -3.39 -13.40 57.04
N LYS A 278 -2.56 -12.47 57.50
CA LYS A 278 -1.48 -12.80 58.44
C LYS A 278 -1.87 -12.31 59.86
N PRO A 279 -1.91 -13.21 60.86
CA PRO A 279 -2.26 -12.87 62.23
C PRO A 279 -1.21 -11.97 62.91
#